data_AF-A0A8C8R964-F1
#
_entry.id   AF-A0A8C8R964-F1
#
_cell.length_a   1.000
_cell.length_b   1.000
_cell.length_c   1.000
_cell.angle_alpha   90.00
_cell.angle_beta   90.00
_cell.angle_gamma   90.00
#
_symmetry.space_group_name_H-M   'P 1'
#
loop_
_entity.id
_entity.type
_entity.pdbx_description
1 polymer ?
#
loop_
_entity_poly.entity_id
_entity_poly.type
_entity_poly.pdbx_seq_one_letter_code
_entity_poly.pdbx_strand_id
1 'polypeptide(L)'
;MAGARPGVHALQLEPPRVPETLIRGSKFIKWDETLVTLRVDPLGFFLYWNAPHMVGSWRHLCRDPKTREMLGGSESRPEENLLTVVHGPDLVNISFLNFMAVQEEVAKIWTEELFKLAMNILAQNASRNTFLQKTYTRLKLQVNQEGRIPVKNILKMFSADKKRVETALESCGLNFNRSESIKPDEFTLEMFERFLNKLCLRPDIDKILLEIGAKGKPYLSLDQLMDFINQRQRDPRLNEVRQLIYKYESNRQFQERDQMSMEGFGRYLGGEENSIVPPEKLDLSDDMSQPLSSYFINSSHNTYLTAGQLTGNSSVEMYRQVLLSGCRCIELDCWKGRPQDEEPFITHGFTMTTEIPFKVLAHRGAPWKQTPGPSLARRAAGLEGTKRGH
;
A
#
# COMPACT_ATOMS: atom_id res chain seq x y z
N MET A 1 28.52 21.61 6.48
CA MET A 1 27.85 22.64 5.67
C MET A 1 28.33 22.50 4.24
N ALA A 2 27.81 21.50 3.52
CA ALA A 2 28.02 21.39 2.07
C ALA A 2 26.85 22.10 1.40
N GLY A 3 27.16 23.07 0.54
CA GLY A 3 26.17 23.95 -0.08
C GLY A 3 25.24 23.18 -1.00
N ALA A 4 23.96 23.11 -0.63
CA ALA A 4 22.91 22.78 -1.57
C ALA A 4 22.88 23.87 -2.65
N ARG A 5 23.07 23.49 -3.91
CA ARG A 5 22.82 24.39 -5.04
C ARG A 5 21.31 24.71 -5.04
N PRO A 6 20.89 25.99 -5.10
CA PRO A 6 19.48 26.34 -5.22
C PRO A 6 19.06 26.16 -6.68
N GLY A 7 18.84 24.90 -7.08
CA GLY A 7 17.96 24.54 -8.18
C GLY A 7 16.70 23.97 -7.54
N VAL A 8 15.55 24.59 -7.76
CA VAL A 8 14.27 24.09 -7.24
C VAL A 8 14.04 22.72 -7.87
N HIS A 9 14.23 21.64 -7.11
CA HIS A 9 13.84 20.30 -7.53
C HIS A 9 12.34 20.34 -7.80
N ALA A 10 11.96 20.26 -9.07
CA ALA A 10 10.56 20.19 -9.45
C ALA A 10 10.03 18.81 -9.04
N LEU A 11 9.02 18.79 -8.18
CA LEU A 11 8.38 17.57 -7.69
C LEU A 11 7.92 16.71 -8.88
N GLN A 12 8.44 15.48 -8.98
CA GLN A 12 8.11 14.53 -10.05
C GLN A 12 7.02 13.54 -9.64
N LEU A 13 6.72 13.45 -8.34
CA LEU A 13 5.71 12.54 -7.81
C LEU A 13 4.31 12.94 -8.27
N GLU A 14 3.58 12.00 -8.87
CA GLU A 14 2.21 12.19 -9.30
C GLU A 14 1.22 11.43 -8.40
N PRO A 15 0.02 12.01 -8.12
CA PRO A 15 -1.05 11.30 -7.46
C PRO A 15 -1.45 10.03 -8.24
N PRO A 16 -1.87 8.95 -7.56
CA PRO A 16 -2.31 7.74 -8.24
C PRO A 16 -3.53 8.05 -9.13
N ARG A 17 -3.47 7.60 -10.39
CA ARG A 17 -4.59 7.68 -11.34
C ARG A 17 -5.00 6.27 -11.70
N VAL A 18 -6.28 5.96 -11.51
CA VAL A 18 -6.84 4.65 -11.86
C VAL A 18 -7.44 4.73 -13.27
N PRO A 19 -6.96 3.95 -14.24
CA PRO A 19 -7.56 3.93 -15.57
C PRO A 19 -9.00 3.43 -15.55
N GLU A 20 -9.82 3.96 -16.46
CA GLU A 20 -11.24 3.60 -16.60
C GLU A 20 -11.45 2.09 -16.78
N THR A 21 -10.51 1.40 -17.44
CA THR A 21 -10.50 -0.06 -17.61
C THR A 21 -10.50 -0.80 -16.26
N LEU A 22 -9.71 -0.34 -15.28
CA LEU A 22 -9.63 -0.93 -13.95
C LEU A 22 -10.88 -0.60 -13.11
N ILE A 23 -11.47 0.59 -13.30
CA ILE A 23 -12.70 1.03 -12.60
C ILE A 23 -13.92 0.24 -13.08
N ARG A 24 -14.16 0.18 -14.40
CA ARG A 24 -15.25 -0.62 -15.00
C ARG A 24 -15.08 -2.11 -14.72
N GLY A 25 -13.82 -2.54 -14.71
CA GLY A 25 -13.38 -3.89 -14.45
C GLY A 25 -13.28 -4.74 -15.70
N SER A 26 -12.53 -5.83 -15.57
CA SER A 26 -12.32 -6.80 -16.64
C SER A 26 -12.60 -8.22 -16.15
N LYS A 27 -12.91 -9.12 -17.08
CA LYS A 27 -13.24 -10.52 -16.77
C LYS A 27 -11.96 -11.34 -16.64
N PHE A 28 -11.86 -12.06 -15.54
CA PHE A 28 -10.77 -12.98 -15.26
C PHE A 28 -11.32 -14.31 -14.75
N ILE A 29 -10.62 -15.40 -15.05
CA ILE A 29 -10.81 -16.70 -14.42
C ILE A 29 -9.82 -16.80 -13.28
N LYS A 30 -10.30 -16.90 -12.05
CA LYS A 30 -9.45 -17.20 -10.89
C LYS A 30 -9.05 -18.68 -10.96
N TRP A 31 -7.88 -19.04 -10.42
CA TRP A 31 -7.33 -20.41 -10.49
C TRP A 31 -8.23 -21.52 -9.91
N ASP A 32 -9.22 -21.19 -9.09
CA ASP A 32 -10.29 -22.11 -8.65
C ASP A 32 -11.48 -22.13 -9.63
N GLU A 33 -11.21 -21.87 -10.91
CA GLU A 33 -12.13 -21.88 -12.05
C GLU A 33 -13.31 -20.90 -11.93
N THR A 34 -13.24 -19.96 -10.98
CA THR A 34 -14.32 -19.00 -10.77
C THR A 34 -14.15 -17.80 -11.70
N LEU A 35 -15.13 -17.57 -12.58
CA LEU A 35 -15.21 -16.35 -13.39
C LEU A 35 -15.54 -15.16 -12.49
N VAL A 36 -14.65 -14.18 -12.45
CA VAL A 36 -14.76 -12.97 -11.64
C VAL A 36 -14.63 -11.72 -12.50
N THR A 37 -15.18 -10.61 -12.00
CA THR A 37 -14.93 -9.28 -12.57
C THR A 37 -14.04 -8.53 -11.61
N LEU A 38 -12.74 -8.43 -11.95
CA LEU A 38 -11.79 -7.67 -11.16
C LEU A 38 -12.03 -6.18 -11.37
N ARG A 39 -11.95 -5.40 -10.29
CA ARG A 39 -12.13 -3.95 -10.27
C ARG A 39 -11.16 -3.30 -9.29
N VAL A 40 -10.83 -2.04 -9.55
CA VAL A 40 -10.15 -1.15 -8.60
C VAL A 40 -11.07 0.03 -8.33
N ASP A 41 -11.18 0.47 -7.07
CA ASP A 41 -11.98 1.66 -6.77
C ASP A 41 -11.34 2.93 -7.37
N PRO A 42 -12.11 4.00 -7.65
CA PRO A 42 -11.59 5.19 -8.33
C PRO A 42 -10.42 5.89 -7.62
N LEU A 43 -10.24 5.68 -6.31
CA LEU A 43 -9.14 6.26 -5.53
C LEU A 43 -7.92 5.34 -5.46
N GLY A 44 -7.99 4.14 -6.03
CA GLY A 44 -6.86 3.20 -6.10
C GLY A 44 -6.55 2.49 -4.79
N PHE A 45 -7.50 2.42 -3.86
CA PHE A 45 -7.24 1.84 -2.53
C PHE A 45 -7.32 0.31 -2.48
N PHE A 46 -8.23 -0.29 -3.24
CA PHE A 46 -8.59 -1.69 -3.16
C PHE A 46 -8.79 -2.30 -4.54
N LEU A 47 -8.10 -3.43 -4.76
CA LEU A 47 -8.51 -4.43 -5.73
C LEU A 47 -9.65 -5.26 -5.13
N TYR A 48 -10.77 -5.38 -5.85
CA TYR A 48 -11.93 -6.15 -5.40
C TYR A 48 -12.63 -6.86 -6.57
N TRP A 49 -13.47 -7.84 -6.25
CA TRP A 49 -14.29 -8.54 -7.22
C TRP A 49 -15.54 -9.09 -6.54
N ASN A 50 -16.59 -9.31 -7.34
CA ASN A 50 -17.78 -10.03 -6.89
C ASN A 50 -17.60 -11.50 -7.26
N ALA A 51 -17.64 -12.39 -6.26
CA ALA A 51 -17.76 -13.83 -6.49
C ALA A 51 -19.25 -14.20 -6.57
N PRO A 52 -19.69 -15.03 -7.53
CA PRO A 52 -21.10 -15.39 -7.67
C PRO A 52 -21.70 -16.01 -6.40
N HIS A 53 -20.89 -16.74 -5.62
CA HIS A 53 -21.31 -17.34 -4.35
C HIS A 53 -20.09 -17.52 -3.45
N MET A 54 -19.86 -16.68 -2.45
CA MET A 54 -19.20 -17.07 -1.17
C MET A 54 -19.24 -15.93 -0.15
N VAL A 55 -19.92 -16.22 0.97
CA VAL A 55 -19.79 -15.52 2.23
C VAL A 55 -18.65 -16.19 3.01
N GLY A 56 -17.49 -15.54 3.11
CA GLY A 56 -16.50 -15.83 4.16
C GLY A 56 -15.30 -16.71 3.77
N SER A 57 -14.16 -16.32 4.38
CA SER A 57 -12.91 -17.06 4.55
C SER A 57 -12.01 -17.27 3.32
N TRP A 58 -10.97 -16.43 3.25
CA TRP A 58 -9.80 -16.60 2.40
C TRP A 58 -8.94 -17.74 2.94
N ARG A 59 -8.82 -18.83 2.18
CA ARG A 59 -7.69 -19.78 2.19
C ARG A 59 -7.94 -20.84 1.12
N HIS A 60 -6.98 -21.01 0.23
CA HIS A 60 -6.41 -22.30 -0.21
C HIS A 60 -5.62 -22.07 -1.50
N LEU A 61 -4.30 -22.30 -1.46
CA LEU A 61 -3.51 -22.58 -2.66
C LEU A 61 -3.75 -24.04 -3.03
N CYS A 62 -4.15 -24.30 -4.27
CA CYS A 62 -4.12 -25.65 -4.83
C CYS A 62 -2.97 -25.73 -5.85
N ARG A 63 -2.00 -26.61 -5.61
CA ARG A 63 -1.02 -27.06 -6.60
C ARG A 63 -1.59 -28.32 -7.24
N ASP A 64 -2.44 -28.19 -8.26
CA ASP A 64 -2.97 -29.35 -8.99
C ASP A 64 -2.46 -29.35 -10.45
N PRO A 65 -1.82 -30.43 -10.93
CA PRO A 65 -1.35 -30.55 -12.31
C PRO A 65 -2.45 -30.41 -13.38
N LYS A 66 -3.72 -30.67 -13.03
CA LYS A 66 -4.85 -30.59 -13.98
C LYS A 66 -5.13 -29.19 -14.51
N THR A 67 -4.80 -28.13 -13.75
CA THR A 67 -5.08 -26.76 -14.18
C THR A 67 -4.23 -26.35 -15.40
N ARG A 68 -3.11 -27.04 -15.66
CA ARG A 68 -2.21 -26.74 -16.79
C ARG A 68 -2.75 -27.22 -18.15
N GLU A 69 -3.55 -28.29 -18.17
CA GLU A 69 -4.13 -28.84 -19.41
C GLU A 69 -5.31 -28.01 -19.92
N MET A 70 -6.11 -27.42 -19.01
CA MET A 70 -7.32 -26.69 -19.39
C MET A 70 -7.05 -25.24 -19.82
N LEU A 71 -5.92 -24.67 -19.38
CA LEU A 71 -5.45 -23.34 -19.79
C LEU A 71 -4.74 -23.35 -21.17
N GLY A 72 -4.64 -24.51 -21.82
CA GLY A 72 -3.98 -24.72 -23.11
C GLY A 72 -4.92 -25.06 -24.27
N GLY A 73 -6.21 -24.69 -24.19
CA GLY A 73 -7.16 -24.86 -25.28
C GLY A 73 -7.18 -23.63 -26.22
N SER A 74 -6.71 -23.83 -27.46
CA SER A 74 -6.64 -22.89 -28.60
C SER A 74 -5.36 -22.04 -28.71
N GLU A 75 -4.98 -21.75 -29.96
CA GLU A 75 -3.71 -21.23 -30.51
C GLU A 75 -3.17 -19.89 -29.95
N SER A 76 -3.72 -19.37 -28.85
CA SER A 76 -3.25 -18.17 -28.17
C SER A 76 -2.12 -18.50 -27.17
N ARG A 77 -1.17 -17.59 -26.95
CA ARG A 77 -0.11 -17.75 -25.94
C ARG A 77 -0.73 -17.61 -24.54
N PRO A 78 -0.98 -18.70 -23.80
CA PRO A 78 -1.77 -18.60 -22.56
C PRO A 78 -1.01 -17.84 -21.45
N GLU A 79 0.32 -17.76 -21.55
CA GLU A 79 1.18 -17.07 -20.59
C GLU A 79 0.99 -15.55 -20.59
N GLU A 80 0.67 -14.94 -21.74
CA GLU A 80 0.50 -13.49 -21.87
C GLU A 80 -0.82 -13.00 -21.23
N ASN A 81 -1.74 -13.92 -20.96
CA ASN A 81 -3.02 -13.67 -20.29
C ASN A 81 -2.98 -13.96 -18.78
N LEU A 82 -1.85 -14.35 -18.21
CA LEU A 82 -1.73 -14.63 -16.78
C LEU A 82 -1.41 -13.36 -15.98
N LEU A 83 -2.09 -13.22 -14.84
CA LEU A 83 -1.83 -12.20 -13.84
C LEU A 83 -1.67 -12.87 -12.47
N THR A 84 -0.52 -12.68 -11.85
CA THR A 84 -0.26 -13.11 -10.46
C THR A 84 -0.07 -11.89 -9.57
N VAL A 85 -0.96 -11.71 -8.59
CA VAL A 85 -0.85 -10.68 -7.57
C VAL A 85 -0.26 -11.30 -6.31
N VAL A 86 0.91 -10.81 -5.92
CA VAL A 86 1.59 -11.20 -4.68
C VAL A 86 1.32 -10.16 -3.60
N HIS A 87 0.85 -10.58 -2.42
CA HIS A 87 0.53 -9.67 -1.33
C HIS A 87 0.85 -10.29 0.04
N GLY A 88 1.20 -9.46 1.02
CA GLY A 88 1.51 -9.90 2.38
C GLY A 88 1.75 -8.72 3.33
N PRO A 89 1.71 -8.94 4.66
CA PRO A 89 2.08 -7.92 5.64
C PRO A 89 3.59 -7.67 5.70
N ASP A 90 4.40 -8.61 5.24
CA ASP A 90 5.87 -8.54 5.23
C ASP A 90 6.46 -9.37 4.08
N LEU A 91 7.78 -9.31 3.92
CA LEU A 91 8.51 -9.96 2.82
C LEU A 91 8.51 -11.49 2.88
N VAL A 92 8.19 -12.09 4.03
CA VAL A 92 8.23 -13.54 4.26
C VAL A 92 6.83 -14.14 4.15
N ASN A 93 5.85 -13.50 4.79
CA ASN A 93 4.47 -13.98 4.91
C ASN A 93 3.62 -13.54 3.71
N ILE A 94 3.97 -14.02 2.52
CA ILE A 94 3.28 -13.65 1.28
C ILE A 94 2.19 -14.66 0.88
N SER A 95 1.24 -14.20 0.10
CA SER A 95 0.16 -14.97 -0.53
C SER A 95 0.04 -14.62 -2.00
N PHE A 96 -0.43 -15.58 -2.80
CA PHE A 96 -0.54 -15.47 -4.25
C PHE A 96 -2.00 -15.54 -4.67
N LEU A 97 -2.43 -14.59 -5.49
CA LEU A 97 -3.69 -14.62 -6.21
C LEU A 97 -3.40 -14.73 -7.70
N ASN A 98 -3.86 -15.82 -8.31
CA ASN A 98 -3.62 -16.11 -9.73
C ASN A 98 -4.92 -15.96 -10.53
N PHE A 99 -4.82 -15.20 -11.62
CA PHE A 99 -5.90 -14.89 -12.53
C PHE A 99 -5.45 -15.12 -13.97
N MET A 100 -6.40 -15.51 -14.82
CA MET A 100 -6.25 -15.53 -16.27
C MET A 100 -7.24 -14.57 -16.89
N ALA A 101 -6.75 -13.58 -17.65
CA ALA A 101 -7.60 -12.67 -18.39
C ALA A 101 -8.35 -13.42 -19.50
N VAL A 102 -9.62 -13.08 -19.68
CA VAL A 102 -10.45 -13.66 -20.77
C VAL A 102 -10.14 -13.01 -22.13
N GLN A 103 -9.61 -11.79 -22.10
CA GLN A 103 -9.26 -11.01 -23.30
C GLN A 103 -7.75 -10.80 -23.36
N GLU A 104 -7.19 -10.79 -24.56
CA GLU A 104 -5.79 -10.47 -24.82
C GLU A 104 -5.43 -9.05 -24.36
N GLU A 105 -4.15 -8.82 -24.04
CA GLU A 105 -3.57 -7.55 -23.54
C GLU A 105 -4.10 -7.05 -22.18
N VAL A 106 -5.26 -7.54 -21.71
CA VAL A 106 -5.85 -7.13 -20.43
C VAL A 106 -4.92 -7.48 -19.26
N ALA A 107 -4.36 -8.69 -19.23
CA ALA A 107 -3.46 -9.08 -18.14
C ALA A 107 -2.22 -8.16 -18.04
N LYS A 108 -1.68 -7.73 -19.18
CA LYS A 108 -0.54 -6.81 -19.24
C LYS A 108 -0.90 -5.43 -18.71
N ILE A 109 -1.99 -4.83 -19.19
CA ILE A 109 -2.48 -3.52 -18.71
C ILE A 109 -2.72 -3.59 -17.19
N TRP A 110 -3.38 -4.63 -16.71
CA TRP A 110 -3.64 -4.81 -15.29
C TRP A 110 -2.37 -4.98 -14.46
N THR A 111 -1.38 -5.71 -14.97
CA THR A 111 -0.09 -5.89 -14.31
C THR A 111 0.63 -4.55 -14.13
N GLU A 112 0.76 -3.76 -15.21
CA GLU A 112 1.46 -2.48 -15.19
C GLU A 112 0.76 -1.47 -14.28
N GLU A 113 -0.56 -1.34 -14.39
CA GLU A 113 -1.34 -0.34 -13.67
C GLU A 113 -1.51 -0.68 -12.17
N LEU A 114 -1.75 -1.95 -11.84
CA LEU A 114 -1.78 -2.37 -10.43
C LEU A 114 -0.42 -2.18 -9.76
N PHE A 115 0.67 -2.44 -10.48
CA PHE A 115 2.01 -2.25 -9.95
C PHE A 115 2.30 -0.77 -9.67
N LYS A 116 1.94 0.14 -10.59
CA LYS A 116 2.05 1.59 -10.39
C LYS A 116 1.27 2.06 -9.15
N LEU A 117 0.03 1.57 -8.98
CA LEU A 117 -0.79 1.92 -7.81
C LEU A 117 -0.18 1.41 -6.50
N ALA A 118 0.29 0.17 -6.47
CA ALA A 118 0.88 -0.44 -5.28
C ALA A 118 2.20 0.25 -4.85
N MET A 119 2.99 0.72 -5.82
CA MET A 119 4.30 1.34 -5.60
C MET A 119 4.26 2.88 -5.57
N ASN A 120 3.07 3.49 -5.64
CA ASN A 120 2.96 4.95 -5.64
C ASN A 120 3.35 5.55 -4.28
N ILE A 121 4.37 6.41 -4.27
CA ILE A 121 4.95 7.00 -3.06
C ILE A 121 3.95 7.91 -2.34
N LEU A 122 3.17 8.70 -3.07
CA LEU A 122 2.16 9.58 -2.47
C LEU A 122 1.01 8.78 -1.86
N ALA A 123 0.60 7.67 -2.47
CA ALA A 123 -0.44 6.79 -1.92
C ALA A 123 0.01 6.12 -0.60
N GLN A 124 1.30 5.76 -0.50
CA GLN A 124 1.88 5.18 0.72
C GLN A 124 2.03 6.21 1.84
N ASN A 125 2.28 7.47 1.49
CA ASN A 125 2.48 8.60 2.42
C ASN A 125 1.30 9.58 2.44
N ALA A 126 0.10 9.10 2.11
CA ALA A 126 -1.07 9.95 1.99
C ALA A 126 -1.49 10.57 3.33
N SER A 127 -2.28 11.65 3.28
CA SER A 127 -2.77 12.30 4.49
C SER A 127 -3.66 11.39 5.37
N ARG A 128 -3.83 11.81 6.62
CA ARG A 128 -4.75 11.17 7.56
C ARG A 128 -6.17 11.11 7.00
N ASN A 129 -6.64 12.17 6.35
CA ASN A 129 -7.97 12.22 5.76
C ASN A 129 -8.13 11.17 4.65
N THR A 130 -7.12 11.02 3.78
CA THR A 130 -7.11 10.00 2.72
C THR A 130 -7.17 8.58 3.30
N PHE A 131 -6.48 8.31 4.41
CA PHE A 131 -6.60 7.01 5.11
C PHE A 131 -7.96 6.78 5.78
N LEU A 132 -8.64 7.83 6.25
CA LEU A 132 -10.03 7.73 6.71
C LEU A 132 -10.98 7.44 5.54
N GLN A 133 -10.78 8.08 4.39
CA GLN A 133 -11.53 7.79 3.17
C GLN A 133 -11.30 6.35 2.69
N LYS A 134 -10.07 5.82 2.80
CA LYS A 134 -9.78 4.40 2.54
C LYS A 134 -10.59 3.48 3.46
N THR A 135 -10.74 3.85 4.73
CA THR A 135 -11.55 3.09 5.70
C THR A 135 -13.04 3.12 5.31
N TYR A 136 -13.54 4.28 4.90
CA TYR A 136 -14.90 4.45 4.36
C TYR A 136 -15.15 3.59 3.11
N THR A 137 -14.25 3.67 2.12
CA THR A 137 -14.36 2.90 0.88
C THR A 137 -14.40 1.40 1.17
N ARG A 138 -13.59 0.91 2.12
CA ARG A 138 -13.63 -0.50 2.54
C ARG A 138 -15.01 -0.93 3.03
N LEU A 139 -15.67 -0.11 3.85
CA LEU A 139 -17.02 -0.42 4.35
C LEU A 139 -18.04 -0.45 3.20
N LYS A 140 -17.93 0.48 2.24
CA LYS A 140 -18.81 0.52 1.06
C LYS A 140 -18.61 -0.63 0.08
N LEU A 141 -17.40 -1.18 0.00
CA LEU A 141 -17.13 -2.35 -0.84
C LEU A 141 -17.58 -3.68 -0.18
N GLN A 142 -17.64 -3.73 1.16
CA GLN A 142 -18.00 -4.93 1.91
C GLN A 142 -19.51 -5.04 2.18
N VAL A 143 -20.29 -5.12 1.11
CA VAL A 143 -21.75 -5.26 1.15
C VAL A 143 -22.22 -6.71 1.30
N ASN A 144 -23.45 -6.89 1.77
CA ASN A 144 -24.15 -8.18 1.74
C ASN A 144 -24.71 -8.50 0.34
N GLN A 145 -25.43 -9.63 0.21
CA GLN A 145 -26.07 -10.04 -1.04
C GLN A 145 -27.12 -9.04 -1.55
N GLU A 146 -27.68 -8.22 -0.66
CA GLU A 146 -28.64 -7.16 -1.01
C GLU A 146 -27.95 -5.84 -1.39
N GLY A 147 -26.61 -5.81 -1.46
CA GLY A 147 -25.86 -4.60 -1.76
C GLY A 147 -25.84 -3.57 -0.63
N ARG A 148 -26.16 -3.97 0.60
CA ARG A 148 -26.19 -3.10 1.79
C ARG A 148 -24.99 -3.30 2.70
N ILE A 149 -24.59 -2.26 3.43
CA ILE A 149 -23.45 -2.27 4.35
C ILE A 149 -23.88 -2.92 5.66
N PRO A 150 -23.35 -4.10 6.04
CA PRO A 150 -23.75 -4.77 7.28
C PRO A 150 -23.23 -4.02 8.51
N VAL A 151 -24.10 -3.75 9.51
CA VAL A 151 -23.69 -3.05 10.74
C VAL A 151 -22.61 -3.83 11.49
N LYS A 152 -22.67 -5.17 11.48
CA LYS A 152 -21.61 -6.03 12.03
C LYS A 152 -20.20 -5.74 11.48
N ASN A 153 -20.07 -5.24 10.26
CA ASN A 153 -18.76 -4.90 9.67
C ASN A 153 -18.21 -3.60 10.29
N ILE A 154 -19.07 -2.60 10.55
CA ILE A 154 -18.71 -1.37 11.24
C ILE A 154 -18.28 -1.68 12.68
N LEU A 155 -19.07 -2.49 13.40
CA LEU A 155 -18.76 -2.93 14.77
C LEU A 155 -17.46 -3.73 14.86
N LYS A 156 -17.14 -4.52 13.82
CA LYS A 156 -15.88 -5.29 13.77
C LYS A 156 -14.68 -4.38 13.48
N MET A 157 -14.88 -3.33 12.66
CA MET A 157 -13.83 -2.37 12.34
C MET A 157 -13.43 -1.53 13.55
N PHE A 158 -14.40 -1.13 14.38
CA PHE A 158 -14.19 -0.38 15.62
C PHE A 158 -14.43 -1.26 16.85
N SER A 159 -13.76 -2.42 16.91
CA SER A 159 -14.03 -3.45 17.91
C SER A 159 -13.63 -3.09 19.35
N ALA A 160 -12.91 -1.98 19.56
CA ALA A 160 -12.47 -1.52 20.86
C ALA A 160 -13.64 -1.18 21.80
N ASP A 161 -14.70 -0.55 21.27
CA ASP A 161 -15.89 -0.18 22.05
C ASP A 161 -17.15 -0.24 21.18
N LYS A 162 -17.77 -1.43 21.12
CA LYS A 162 -18.95 -1.67 20.28
C LYS A 162 -20.18 -0.88 20.74
N LYS A 163 -20.36 -0.66 22.04
CA LYS A 163 -21.51 0.10 22.57
C LYS A 163 -21.44 1.55 22.12
N ARG A 164 -20.24 2.15 22.19
CA ARG A 164 -20.04 3.53 21.73
C ARG A 164 -20.27 3.67 20.23
N VAL A 165 -19.92 2.65 19.43
CA VAL A 165 -20.22 2.61 18.00
C VAL A 165 -21.73 2.59 17.75
N GLU A 166 -22.49 1.77 18.48
CA GLU A 166 -23.96 1.73 18.37
C GLU A 166 -24.59 3.09 18.69
N THR A 167 -24.20 3.72 19.80
CA THR A 167 -24.67 5.07 20.18
C THR A 167 -24.29 6.13 19.16
N ALA A 168 -23.10 6.05 18.55
CA ALA A 168 -22.66 6.99 17.52
C ALA A 168 -23.46 6.83 16.21
N LEU A 169 -23.79 5.60 15.81
CA LEU A 169 -24.64 5.32 14.66
C LEU A 169 -26.07 5.83 14.90
N GLU A 170 -26.63 5.54 16.08
CA GLU A 170 -27.95 6.04 16.48
C GLU A 170 -28.02 7.58 16.46
N SER A 171 -26.98 8.24 16.99
CA SER A 171 -26.86 9.71 16.97
C SER A 171 -26.79 10.31 15.55
N CYS A 172 -26.44 9.50 14.56
CA CYS A 172 -26.41 9.88 13.14
C CYS A 172 -27.70 9.49 12.40
N GLY A 173 -28.69 8.90 13.09
CA GLY A 173 -29.92 8.39 12.48
C GLY A 173 -29.72 7.17 11.60
N LEU A 174 -28.63 6.41 11.81
CA LEU A 174 -28.33 5.20 11.05
C LEU A 174 -28.73 3.94 11.82
N ASN A 175 -29.01 2.86 11.09
CA ASN A 175 -29.24 1.55 11.70
C ASN A 175 -28.01 1.12 12.53
N PHE A 176 -28.23 0.78 13.79
CA PHE A 176 -27.18 0.41 14.75
C PHE A 176 -27.32 -1.05 15.24
N ASN A 177 -28.41 -1.73 14.91
CA ASN A 177 -28.60 -3.12 15.27
C ASN A 177 -27.63 -4.03 14.50
N ARG A 178 -26.88 -4.87 15.21
CA ARG A 178 -25.85 -5.76 14.65
C ARG A 178 -26.32 -6.64 13.49
N SER A 179 -27.59 -7.05 13.52
CA SER A 179 -28.17 -7.94 12.50
C SER A 179 -28.67 -7.19 11.25
N GLU A 180 -28.72 -5.86 11.30
CA GLU A 180 -29.22 -5.02 10.23
C GLU A 180 -28.12 -4.54 9.29
N SER A 181 -28.52 -3.77 8.27
CA SER A 181 -27.65 -3.18 7.28
C SER A 181 -28.10 -1.76 6.91
N ILE A 182 -27.17 -0.97 6.39
CA ILE A 182 -27.35 0.43 6.00
C ILE A 182 -27.27 0.51 4.47
N LYS A 183 -28.11 1.33 3.83
CA LYS A 183 -28.02 1.55 2.38
C LYS A 183 -26.76 2.36 2.04
N PRO A 184 -26.04 2.03 0.95
CA PRO A 184 -24.83 2.76 0.56
C PRO A 184 -25.03 4.26 0.30
N ASP A 185 -26.25 4.67 -0.08
CA ASP A 185 -26.62 6.07 -0.36
C ASP A 185 -26.88 6.87 0.92
N GLU A 186 -27.33 6.22 1.99
CA GLU A 186 -27.51 6.82 3.32
C GLU A 186 -26.15 6.95 4.03
N PHE A 187 -25.17 6.14 3.65
CA PHE A 187 -23.81 6.15 4.20
C PHE A 187 -22.85 6.95 3.30
N THR A 188 -23.08 8.25 3.18
CA THR A 188 -22.18 9.19 2.46
C THR A 188 -20.87 9.42 3.22
N LEU A 189 -19.86 10.00 2.56
CA LEU A 189 -18.60 10.35 3.23
C LEU A 189 -18.83 11.36 4.37
N GLU A 190 -19.67 12.35 4.14
CA GLU A 190 -20.08 13.33 5.16
C GLU A 190 -20.75 12.65 6.36
N MET A 191 -21.60 11.65 6.11
CA MET A 191 -22.23 10.88 7.18
C MET A 191 -21.20 10.05 7.96
N PHE A 192 -20.21 9.48 7.28
CA PHE A 192 -19.10 8.76 7.92
C PHE A 192 -18.24 9.69 8.78
N GLU A 193 -17.93 10.90 8.32
CA GLU A 193 -17.20 11.91 9.09
C GLU A 193 -17.99 12.31 10.35
N ARG A 194 -19.30 12.57 10.22
CA ARG A 194 -20.18 12.86 11.37
C ARG A 194 -20.19 11.71 12.36
N PHE A 195 -20.32 10.47 11.89
CA PHE A 195 -20.22 9.27 12.72
C PHE A 195 -18.90 9.22 13.49
N LEU A 196 -17.76 9.45 12.82
CA LEU A 196 -16.45 9.48 13.48
C LEU A 196 -16.33 10.60 14.52
N ASN A 197 -16.87 11.79 14.25
CA ASN A 197 -16.87 12.91 15.20
C ASN A 197 -17.70 12.60 16.46
N LYS A 198 -18.79 11.84 16.33
CA LYS A 198 -19.58 11.37 17.48
C LYS A 198 -18.90 10.20 18.21
N LEU A 199 -18.25 9.30 17.46
CA LEU A 199 -17.56 8.15 18.02
C LEU A 199 -16.28 8.55 18.76
N CYS A 200 -15.48 9.47 18.21
CA CYS A 200 -14.14 9.80 18.68
C CYS A 200 -14.07 11.28 19.10
N LEU A 201 -14.33 11.54 20.38
CA LEU A 201 -14.15 12.88 20.95
C LEU A 201 -12.67 13.29 20.92
N ARG A 202 -12.40 14.56 20.60
CA ARG A 202 -11.04 15.11 20.39
C ARG A 202 -10.71 16.28 21.31
N PRO A 203 -10.63 16.06 22.65
CA PRO A 203 -10.28 17.12 23.60
C PRO A 203 -8.87 17.70 23.38
N ASP A 204 -8.01 16.94 22.71
CA ASP A 204 -6.69 17.38 22.26
C ASP A 204 -6.77 18.48 21.20
N ILE A 205 -7.70 18.38 20.25
CA ILE A 205 -7.95 19.46 19.27
C ILE A 205 -8.55 20.67 19.96
N ASP A 206 -9.50 20.48 20.88
CA ASP A 206 -10.09 21.58 21.66
C ASP A 206 -9.01 22.37 22.42
N LYS A 207 -8.04 21.67 23.02
CA LYS A 207 -6.90 22.29 23.69
C LYS A 207 -6.05 23.14 22.73
N ILE A 208 -5.72 22.61 21.55
CA ILE A 208 -4.96 23.34 20.52
C ILE A 208 -5.72 24.60 20.11
N LEU A 209 -7.03 24.50 19.86
CA LEU A 209 -7.89 25.63 19.50
C LEU A 209 -7.89 26.74 20.57
N LEU A 210 -7.88 26.36 21.85
CA LEU A 210 -7.76 27.32 22.95
C LEU A 210 -6.39 28.00 22.96
N GLU A 211 -5.31 27.25 22.75
CA GLU A 211 -3.93 27.78 22.72
C GLU A 211 -3.67 28.75 21.56
N ILE A 212 -4.30 28.53 20.40
CA ILE A 212 -4.21 29.44 19.24
C ILE A 212 -5.14 30.66 19.35
N GLY A 213 -5.86 30.78 20.48
CA GLY A 213 -6.59 32.00 20.82
C GLY A 213 -8.05 32.04 20.35
N ALA A 214 -8.69 30.89 20.06
CA ALA A 214 -10.12 30.87 19.76
C ALA A 214 -10.97 31.45 20.92
N LYS A 215 -10.47 31.42 22.17
CA LYS A 215 -11.07 32.09 23.36
C LYS A 215 -12.59 31.87 23.50
N GLY A 216 -13.07 30.66 23.24
CA GLY A 216 -14.49 30.30 23.32
C GLY A 216 -15.33 30.60 22.06
N LYS A 217 -14.73 31.14 21.00
CA LYS A 217 -15.37 31.23 19.68
C LYS A 217 -15.43 29.84 19.04
N PRO A 218 -16.51 29.51 18.30
CA PRO A 218 -16.64 28.24 17.58
C PRO A 218 -15.83 28.18 16.26
N TYR A 219 -14.95 29.16 16.03
CA TYR A 219 -14.18 29.32 14.79
C TYR A 219 -12.83 30.01 15.06
N LEU A 220 -11.93 29.87 14.08
CA LEU A 220 -10.70 30.63 13.93
C LEU A 220 -10.87 31.69 12.83
N SER A 221 -10.37 32.90 13.05
CA SER A 221 -10.25 33.88 11.98
C SER A 221 -9.06 33.56 11.06
N LEU A 222 -9.06 34.14 9.86
CA LEU A 222 -7.94 34.06 8.92
C LEU A 222 -6.60 34.42 9.56
N ASP A 223 -6.53 35.52 10.32
CA ASP A 223 -5.29 35.95 10.99
C ASP A 223 -4.80 34.92 12.01
N GLN A 224 -5.70 34.33 12.80
CA GLN A 224 -5.35 33.31 13.79
C GLN A 224 -4.81 32.03 13.11
N LEU A 225 -5.44 31.62 12.01
CA LEU A 225 -4.98 30.48 11.23
C LEU A 225 -3.63 30.77 10.57
N MET A 226 -3.43 31.98 10.06
CA MET A 226 -2.18 32.42 9.44
C MET A 226 -1.04 32.47 10.46
N ASP A 227 -1.27 33.02 11.65
CA ASP A 227 -0.31 33.00 12.74
C ASP A 227 0.03 31.58 13.17
N PHE A 228 -0.97 30.70 13.27
CA PHE A 228 -0.73 29.28 13.60
C PHE A 228 0.18 28.61 12.57
N ILE A 229 -0.12 28.76 11.28
CA ILE A 229 0.65 28.15 10.20
C ILE A 229 2.08 28.70 10.18
N ASN A 230 2.25 30.01 10.25
CA ASN A 230 3.56 30.65 10.12
C ASN A 230 4.45 30.45 11.36
N GLN A 231 3.86 30.49 12.56
CA GLN A 231 4.65 30.47 13.80
C GLN A 231 4.84 29.07 14.36
N ARG A 232 3.83 28.20 14.24
CA ARG A 232 3.84 26.84 14.82
C ARG A 232 4.21 25.78 13.78
N GLN A 233 3.49 25.74 12.66
CA GLN A 233 3.75 24.73 11.62
C GLN A 233 4.98 25.07 10.76
N ARG A 234 5.28 26.37 10.61
CA ARG A 234 6.41 26.91 9.85
C ARG A 234 6.54 26.30 8.45
N ASP A 235 5.42 26.12 7.75
CA ASP A 235 5.45 25.70 6.35
C ASP A 235 5.61 26.92 5.43
N PRO A 236 6.80 27.17 4.85
CA PRO A 236 7.03 28.35 4.02
C PRO A 236 6.25 28.33 2.69
N ARG A 237 5.58 27.22 2.36
CA ARG A 237 4.77 27.06 1.14
C ARG A 237 3.37 27.64 1.31
N LEU A 238 2.85 27.70 2.53
CA LEU A 238 1.46 28.04 2.82
C LEU A 238 1.28 29.56 3.04
N ASN A 239 1.59 30.35 2.02
CA ASN A 239 1.35 31.80 2.07
C ASN A 239 -0.12 32.18 1.81
N GLU A 240 -0.91 31.28 1.21
CA GLU A 240 -2.31 31.51 0.83
C GLU A 240 -3.29 30.78 1.75
N VAL A 241 -3.28 31.14 3.03
CA VAL A 241 -4.09 30.53 4.10
C VAL A 241 -5.60 30.54 3.79
N ARG A 242 -6.06 31.54 3.02
CA ARG A 242 -7.45 31.64 2.58
C ARG A 242 -7.91 30.44 1.75
N GLN A 243 -7.04 29.90 0.90
CA GLN A 243 -7.36 28.71 0.10
C GLN A 243 -7.60 27.48 0.98
N LEU A 244 -6.90 27.37 2.12
CA LEU A 244 -7.11 26.29 3.08
C LEU A 244 -8.51 26.36 3.71
N ILE A 245 -9.00 27.56 4.00
CA ILE A 245 -10.38 27.75 4.48
C ILE A 245 -11.37 27.23 3.44
N TYR A 246 -11.25 27.66 2.18
CA TYR A 246 -12.15 27.19 1.12
C TYR A 246 -12.08 25.68 0.87
N LYS A 247 -10.90 25.07 1.08
CA LYS A 247 -10.69 23.63 0.90
C LYS A 247 -11.27 22.78 2.05
N TYR A 248 -11.12 23.22 3.30
CA TYR A 248 -11.40 22.39 4.48
C TYR A 248 -12.66 22.76 5.24
N GLU A 249 -13.14 24.01 5.12
CA GLU A 249 -14.40 24.43 5.74
C GLU A 249 -15.58 24.00 4.88
N SER A 250 -16.54 23.29 5.45
CA SER A 250 -17.75 22.83 4.74
C SER A 250 -18.90 23.84 4.82
N ASN A 251 -18.93 24.68 5.85
CA ASN A 251 -19.98 25.67 6.06
C ASN A 251 -19.68 26.96 5.28
N ARG A 252 -20.50 27.23 4.26
CA ARG A 252 -20.39 28.42 3.41
C ARG A 252 -20.42 29.73 4.20
N GLN A 253 -21.17 29.82 5.29
CA GLN A 253 -21.23 31.05 6.09
C GLN A 253 -19.89 31.36 6.77
N PHE A 254 -19.14 30.33 7.17
CA PHE A 254 -17.79 30.49 7.71
C PHE A 254 -16.80 30.82 6.59
N GLN A 255 -16.89 30.15 5.43
CA GLN A 255 -16.05 30.47 4.27
C GLN A 255 -16.20 31.92 3.80
N GLU A 256 -17.43 32.43 3.66
CA GLU A 256 -17.72 33.80 3.23
C GLU A 256 -17.16 34.87 4.18
N ARG A 257 -16.90 34.50 5.44
CA ARG A 257 -16.36 35.37 6.48
C ARG A 257 -14.88 35.13 6.75
N ASP A 258 -14.21 34.32 5.93
CA ASP A 258 -12.81 33.88 6.13
C ASP A 258 -12.58 33.28 7.52
N GLN A 259 -13.52 32.42 7.93
CA GLN A 259 -13.51 31.72 9.20
C GLN A 259 -13.41 30.22 8.97
N MET A 260 -12.68 29.54 9.86
CA MET A 260 -12.58 28.08 9.87
C MET A 260 -13.18 27.56 11.17
N SER A 261 -14.19 26.70 11.07
CA SER A 261 -14.79 26.01 12.21
C SER A 261 -13.82 25.02 12.82
N MET A 262 -14.13 24.53 14.02
CA MET A 262 -13.37 23.47 14.68
C MET A 262 -13.30 22.19 13.83
N GLU A 263 -14.39 21.85 13.13
CA GLU A 263 -14.44 20.70 12.24
C GLU A 263 -13.54 20.92 11.01
N GLY A 264 -13.61 22.09 10.39
CA GLY A 264 -12.71 22.48 9.29
C GLY A 264 -11.24 22.45 9.70
N PHE A 265 -10.92 22.94 10.90
CA PHE A 265 -9.57 22.88 11.45
C PHE A 265 -9.11 21.43 11.69
N GLY A 266 -9.99 20.56 12.20
CA GLY A 266 -9.72 19.13 12.32
C GLY A 266 -9.40 18.47 10.98
N ARG A 267 -10.13 18.83 9.91
CA ARG A 267 -9.83 18.36 8.55
C ARG A 267 -8.48 18.90 8.05
N TYR A 268 -8.15 20.17 8.30
CA TYR A 268 -6.85 20.73 7.94
C TYR A 268 -5.70 20.01 8.64
N LEU A 269 -5.79 19.76 9.95
CA LEU A 269 -4.75 19.05 10.70
C LEU A 269 -4.43 17.66 10.13
N GLY A 270 -5.44 16.97 9.59
CA GLY A 270 -5.29 15.68 8.94
C GLY A 270 -5.14 15.72 7.42
N GLY A 271 -5.05 16.92 6.84
CA GLY A 271 -5.02 17.15 5.39
C GLY A 271 -3.63 17.04 4.78
N GLU A 272 -3.57 17.08 3.44
CA GLU A 272 -2.33 16.90 2.67
C GLU A 272 -1.31 18.03 2.92
N GLU A 273 -1.78 19.26 3.13
CA GLU A 273 -0.93 20.43 3.43
C GLU A 273 -0.31 20.39 4.85
N ASN A 274 -0.80 19.52 5.73
CA ASN A 274 -0.28 19.36 7.08
C ASN A 274 0.32 17.95 7.30
N SER A 275 0.76 17.30 6.22
CA SER A 275 1.51 16.04 6.27
C SER A 275 2.86 16.23 6.95
N ILE A 276 3.24 15.26 7.79
CA ILE A 276 4.49 15.31 8.58
C ILE A 276 5.76 15.31 7.73
N VAL A 277 5.72 14.63 6.58
CA VAL A 277 6.81 14.60 5.60
C VAL A 277 6.34 15.32 4.35
N PRO A 278 7.02 16.39 3.92
CA PRO A 278 6.64 17.11 2.71
C PRO A 278 7.01 16.26 1.47
N PRO A 279 6.22 16.29 0.38
CA PRO A 279 6.44 15.45 -0.80
C PRO A 279 7.84 15.57 -1.43
N GLU A 280 8.46 16.75 -1.35
CA GLU A 280 9.80 17.04 -1.88
C GLU A 280 10.89 16.22 -1.18
N LYS A 281 10.65 15.79 0.07
CA LYS A 281 11.55 14.89 0.81
C LYS A 281 11.33 13.41 0.48
N LEU A 282 10.19 13.07 -0.10
CA LEU A 282 9.88 11.71 -0.56
C LEU A 282 10.37 11.46 -1.98
N ASP A 283 10.52 12.53 -2.76
CA ASP A 283 11.00 12.47 -4.13
C ASP A 283 12.51 12.25 -4.20
N LEU A 284 12.97 11.70 -5.33
CA LEU A 284 14.40 11.48 -5.61
C LEU A 284 15.08 12.83 -5.89
N SER A 285 15.44 13.53 -4.81
CA SER A 285 15.98 14.90 -4.84
C SER A 285 17.46 15.00 -4.45
N ASP A 286 18.08 13.89 -4.05
CA ASP A 286 19.51 13.84 -3.72
C ASP A 286 20.38 13.89 -4.98
N ASP A 287 21.60 14.42 -4.86
CA ASP A 287 22.59 14.40 -5.92
C ASP A 287 23.06 12.96 -6.16
N MET A 288 22.66 12.36 -7.30
CA MET A 288 23.01 11.00 -7.70
C MET A 288 24.31 10.92 -8.56
N SER A 289 25.11 12.00 -8.61
CA SER A 289 26.35 12.08 -9.40
C SER A 289 27.66 11.87 -8.63
N GLN A 290 27.60 11.70 -7.31
CA GLN A 290 28.76 11.45 -6.47
C GLN A 290 29.31 10.02 -6.65
N PRO A 291 30.53 9.72 -6.20
CA PRO A 291 31.04 8.36 -6.17
C PRO A 291 30.19 7.42 -5.30
N LEU A 292 30.15 6.13 -5.63
CA LEU A 292 29.32 5.14 -4.91
C LEU A 292 29.59 5.10 -3.39
N SER A 293 30.83 5.32 -2.98
CA SER A 293 31.26 5.35 -1.57
C SER A 293 30.64 6.50 -0.75
N SER A 294 30.02 7.47 -1.41
CA SER A 294 29.34 8.61 -0.76
C SER A 294 27.88 8.31 -0.39
N TYR A 295 27.34 7.15 -0.76
CA TYR A 295 25.95 6.77 -0.50
C TYR A 295 25.85 5.63 0.49
N PHE A 296 24.82 5.70 1.34
CA PHE A 296 24.36 4.52 2.07
C PHE A 296 23.54 3.64 1.13
N ILE A 297 23.87 2.35 1.07
CA ILE A 297 23.23 1.39 0.17
C ILE A 297 22.44 0.37 0.99
N ASN A 298 21.14 0.29 0.74
CA ASN A 298 20.28 -0.74 1.31
C ASN A 298 20.77 -2.13 0.87
N SER A 299 21.18 -2.95 1.83
CA SER A 299 21.93 -4.20 1.61
C SER A 299 21.35 -5.35 2.42
N SER A 300 21.27 -6.53 1.81
CA SER A 300 20.74 -7.76 2.40
C SER A 300 21.87 -8.78 2.58
N HIS A 301 21.84 -9.46 3.73
CA HIS A 301 22.75 -10.54 4.10
C HIS A 301 22.01 -11.88 4.06
N ASN A 302 22.65 -12.92 3.54
CA ASN A 302 22.07 -14.25 3.32
C ASN A 302 20.66 -14.18 2.72
N THR A 303 20.51 -13.41 1.62
CA THR A 303 19.22 -13.02 1.02
C THR A 303 18.31 -14.20 0.69
N TYR A 304 18.87 -15.39 0.45
CA TYR A 304 18.08 -16.59 0.16
C TYR A 304 17.29 -17.11 1.37
N LEU A 305 17.70 -16.83 2.61
CA LEU A 305 17.05 -17.39 3.81
C LEU A 305 15.76 -16.66 4.16
N THR A 306 14.71 -17.42 4.48
CA THR A 306 13.41 -16.90 4.91
C THR A 306 13.13 -17.09 6.40
N ALA A 307 14.05 -17.73 7.12
CA ALA A 307 13.90 -18.06 8.55
C ALA A 307 15.29 -18.12 9.24
N GLY A 308 15.48 -19.03 10.19
CA GLY A 308 16.72 -19.14 10.97
C GLY A 308 17.95 -19.55 10.16
N GLN A 309 19.14 -19.19 10.65
CA GLN A 309 20.42 -19.45 9.96
C GLN A 309 20.80 -20.94 9.90
N LEU A 310 20.30 -21.78 10.81
CA LEU A 310 20.75 -23.18 10.90
C LEU A 310 19.79 -24.18 10.26
N THR A 311 18.49 -23.89 10.30
CA THR A 311 17.42 -24.81 9.88
C THR A 311 16.34 -24.11 9.04
N GLY A 312 16.60 -22.87 8.61
CA GLY A 312 15.65 -22.08 7.83
C GLY A 312 15.53 -22.53 6.38
N ASN A 313 14.39 -22.21 5.77
CA ASN A 313 14.18 -22.44 4.36
C ASN A 313 14.91 -21.38 3.53
N SER A 314 15.44 -21.81 2.38
CA SER A 314 15.96 -20.96 1.32
C SER A 314 14.91 -20.79 0.21
N SER A 315 14.77 -19.58 -0.34
CA SER A 315 13.76 -19.26 -1.34
C SER A 315 14.29 -18.33 -2.43
N VAL A 316 13.97 -18.67 -3.68
CA VAL A 316 14.17 -17.79 -4.84
C VAL A 316 13.29 -16.55 -4.72
N GLU A 317 12.10 -16.68 -4.16
CA GLU A 317 11.14 -15.58 -4.05
C GLU A 317 11.63 -14.48 -3.11
N MET A 318 12.45 -14.82 -2.11
CA MET A 318 13.01 -13.83 -1.19
C MET A 318 13.85 -12.78 -1.92
N TYR A 319 14.57 -13.16 -2.98
CA TYR A 319 15.30 -12.20 -3.82
C TYR A 319 14.36 -11.20 -4.51
N ARG A 320 13.18 -11.64 -4.98
CA ARG A 320 12.17 -10.73 -5.57
C ARG A 320 11.68 -9.75 -4.53
N GLN A 321 11.27 -10.25 -3.36
CA GLN A 321 10.73 -9.44 -2.28
C GLN A 321 11.76 -8.40 -1.78
N VAL A 322 13.01 -8.81 -1.59
CA VAL A 322 14.10 -7.93 -1.14
C VAL A 322 14.42 -6.84 -2.19
N LEU A 323 14.46 -7.16 -3.48
CA LEU A 323 14.72 -6.13 -4.50
C LEU A 323 13.54 -5.18 -4.69
N LEU A 324 12.31 -5.69 -4.57
CA LEU A 324 11.09 -4.87 -4.62
C LEU A 324 10.97 -3.91 -3.43
N SER A 325 11.53 -4.27 -2.26
CA SER A 325 11.58 -3.37 -1.09
C SER A 325 12.60 -2.23 -1.22
N GLY A 326 13.34 -2.18 -2.33
CA GLY A 326 14.34 -1.14 -2.59
C GLY A 326 15.77 -1.55 -2.22
N CYS A 327 16.03 -2.81 -1.84
CA CYS A 327 17.39 -3.28 -1.63
C CYS A 327 18.18 -3.26 -2.95
N ARG A 328 19.46 -2.87 -2.87
CA ARG A 328 20.36 -2.76 -4.02
C ARG A 328 21.61 -3.63 -3.89
N CYS A 329 21.83 -4.30 -2.77
CA CYS A 329 22.89 -5.29 -2.60
C CYS A 329 22.34 -6.60 -2.04
N ILE A 330 22.48 -7.70 -2.78
CA ILE A 330 22.03 -9.04 -2.38
C ILE A 330 23.19 -10.01 -2.27
N GLU A 331 23.07 -11.02 -1.42
CA GLU A 331 24.10 -12.03 -1.18
C GLU A 331 23.70 -13.40 -1.74
N LEU A 332 24.65 -14.05 -2.44
CA LEU A 332 24.50 -15.38 -3.01
C LEU A 332 25.66 -16.28 -2.56
N ASP A 333 25.35 -17.24 -1.69
CA ASP A 333 26.30 -18.25 -1.20
C ASP A 333 26.32 -19.44 -2.15
N CYS A 334 27.23 -19.43 -3.10
CA CYS A 334 27.26 -20.41 -4.17
C CYS A 334 28.10 -21.64 -3.80
N TRP A 335 27.50 -22.83 -3.95
CA TRP A 335 28.13 -24.13 -3.71
C TRP A 335 28.22 -24.94 -4.99
N LYS A 336 29.26 -25.79 -5.08
CA LYS A 336 29.49 -26.68 -6.22
C LYS A 336 28.37 -27.72 -6.29
N GLY A 337 27.86 -27.97 -7.49
CA GLY A 337 26.87 -29.00 -7.74
C GLY A 337 27.33 -30.40 -7.34
N ARG A 338 26.37 -31.30 -7.16
CA ARG A 338 26.65 -32.72 -6.87
C ARG A 338 27.26 -33.37 -8.13
N PRO A 339 28.09 -34.42 -7.99
CA PRO A 339 28.78 -35.05 -9.13
C PRO A 339 27.90 -35.55 -10.28
N GLN A 340 26.60 -35.77 -10.01
CA GLN A 340 25.64 -36.29 -11.00
C GLN A 340 24.98 -35.19 -11.83
N ASP A 341 24.75 -34.00 -11.25
CA ASP A 341 24.00 -32.91 -11.88
C ASP A 341 24.90 -31.76 -12.34
N GLU A 342 26.10 -31.61 -11.75
CA GLU A 342 27.07 -30.51 -11.95
C GLU A 342 26.52 -29.07 -11.77
N GLU A 343 25.23 -28.91 -11.51
CA GLU A 343 24.54 -27.62 -11.38
C GLU A 343 24.81 -26.96 -10.01
N PRO A 344 25.32 -25.73 -9.96
CA PRO A 344 25.56 -25.02 -8.70
C PRO A 344 24.25 -24.69 -7.98
N PHE A 345 24.32 -24.64 -6.65
CA PHE A 345 23.19 -24.31 -5.78
C PHE A 345 23.57 -23.24 -4.76
N ILE A 346 22.55 -22.67 -4.12
CA ILE A 346 22.68 -21.68 -3.07
C ILE A 346 22.11 -22.25 -1.78
N THR A 347 22.89 -22.17 -0.70
CA THR A 347 22.50 -22.57 0.65
C THR A 347 23.45 -21.95 1.69
N HIS A 348 23.09 -22.05 2.96
CA HIS A 348 24.01 -21.73 4.04
C HIS A 348 24.86 -22.95 4.39
N GLY A 349 26.17 -22.82 4.18
CA GLY A 349 27.11 -23.94 4.23
C GLY A 349 27.13 -24.71 5.54
N PHE A 350 27.25 -26.04 5.45
CA PHE A 350 27.36 -26.93 6.61
C PHE A 350 26.21 -26.81 7.62
N THR A 351 25.04 -26.39 7.16
CA THR A 351 23.82 -26.30 7.98
C THR A 351 22.70 -27.18 7.42
N MET A 352 21.53 -27.16 8.05
CA MET A 352 20.34 -27.90 7.62
C MET A 352 19.36 -27.01 6.84
N THR A 353 19.82 -25.91 6.26
CA THR A 353 19.00 -25.05 5.42
C THR A 353 18.69 -25.72 4.08
N THR A 354 17.52 -25.43 3.51
CA THR A 354 17.17 -25.99 2.19
C THR A 354 18.03 -25.36 1.09
N GLU A 355 18.16 -26.06 -0.04
CA GLU A 355 18.97 -25.62 -1.18
C GLU A 355 18.08 -25.04 -2.29
N ILE A 356 18.55 -24.01 -3.00
CA ILE A 356 17.90 -23.52 -4.22
C ILE A 356 18.86 -23.62 -5.41
N PRO A 357 18.40 -24.03 -6.62
CA PRO A 357 19.28 -24.08 -7.79
C PRO A 357 19.70 -22.68 -8.23
N PHE A 358 21.00 -22.47 -8.48
CA PHE A 358 21.54 -21.17 -8.89
C PHE A 358 20.94 -20.70 -10.22
N LYS A 359 20.73 -21.63 -11.16
CA LYS A 359 20.22 -21.37 -12.50
C LYS A 359 18.88 -20.62 -12.52
N VAL A 360 18.02 -20.81 -11.52
CA VAL A 360 16.72 -20.12 -11.41
C VAL A 360 16.90 -18.60 -11.31
N LEU A 361 18.01 -18.14 -10.75
CA LEU A 361 18.34 -16.72 -10.67
C LEU A 361 18.89 -16.17 -12.00
N ALA A 362 19.51 -16.98 -12.86
CA ALA A 362 20.13 -16.51 -14.11
C ALA A 362 19.17 -16.33 -15.30
N HIS A 363 17.91 -16.78 -15.19
CA HIS A 363 16.94 -16.78 -16.29
C HIS A 363 16.32 -15.39 -16.60
N ARG A 364 15.57 -15.28 -17.70
CA ARG A 364 14.95 -14.02 -18.15
C ARG A 364 14.00 -13.38 -17.12
N GLY A 365 13.36 -14.18 -16.25
CA GLY A 365 12.50 -13.72 -15.15
C GLY A 365 13.23 -13.47 -13.82
N ALA A 366 14.53 -13.15 -13.88
CA ALA A 366 15.35 -12.90 -12.71
C ALA A 366 14.84 -11.67 -11.92
N PRO A 367 14.85 -11.74 -10.57
CA PRO A 367 14.38 -10.67 -9.69
C PRO A 367 14.93 -9.26 -10.02
N TRP A 368 16.21 -9.15 -10.39
CA TRP A 368 16.86 -7.87 -10.69
C TRP A 368 16.51 -7.28 -12.05
N LYS A 369 15.95 -8.06 -12.97
CA LYS A 369 15.44 -7.55 -14.26
C LYS A 369 14.07 -6.88 -14.13
N GLN A 370 13.42 -7.04 -12.97
CA GLN A 370 12.08 -6.55 -12.68
C GLN A 370 12.09 -5.30 -11.78
N THR A 371 13.27 -4.77 -11.42
CA THR A 371 13.39 -3.57 -10.57
C THR A 371 14.20 -2.47 -11.29
N PRO A 372 13.77 -1.19 -11.24
CA PRO A 372 14.52 -0.09 -11.82
C PRO A 372 15.83 0.19 -11.08
N GLY A 373 16.89 0.55 -11.82
CA GLY A 373 18.18 1.01 -11.27
C GLY A 373 19.25 -0.09 -11.14
N PRO A 374 20.52 0.30 -10.88
CA PRO A 374 21.63 -0.65 -10.74
C PRO A 374 21.47 -1.49 -9.47
N SER A 375 21.76 -2.79 -9.58
CA SER A 375 21.76 -3.74 -8.45
C SER A 375 23.12 -4.44 -8.37
N LEU A 376 23.63 -4.60 -7.15
CA LEU A 376 24.89 -5.27 -6.83
C LEU A 376 24.59 -6.67 -6.29
N ALA A 377 25.33 -7.66 -6.79
CA ALA A 377 25.30 -9.03 -6.28
C ALA A 377 26.65 -9.34 -5.62
N ARG A 378 26.64 -9.61 -4.32
CA ARG A 378 27.80 -10.13 -3.59
C ARG A 378 27.77 -11.66 -3.67
N ARG A 379 28.79 -12.23 -4.29
CA ARG A 379 28.98 -13.68 -4.33
C ARG A 379 29.92 -14.09 -3.19
N ALA A 380 29.43 -14.88 -2.25
CA ALA A 380 30.29 -15.65 -1.37
C ALA A 380 30.53 -17.01 -2.04
N ALA A 381 31.77 -17.30 -2.40
CA ALA A 381 32.14 -18.63 -2.85
C ALA A 381 32.45 -19.47 -1.61
N GLY A 382 31.81 -20.64 -1.48
CA GLY A 382 32.20 -21.64 -0.48
C GLY A 382 33.66 -22.03 -0.71
N LEU A 383 34.57 -21.54 0.13
CA LEU A 383 35.94 -22.00 0.18
C LEU A 383 35.91 -23.46 0.66
N GLU A 384 36.25 -24.39 -0.23
CA GLU A 384 36.77 -25.69 0.22
C GLU A 384 37.92 -25.41 1.18
N GLY A 385 37.87 -26.07 2.35
CA GLY A 385 38.74 -25.78 3.48
C GLY A 385 40.19 -25.54 3.10
N THR A 386 40.69 -24.35 3.38
CA THR A 386 42.06 -24.21 3.86
C THR A 386 42.21 -25.19 5.02
N LYS A 387 42.89 -26.33 4.76
CA LYS A 387 43.51 -27.14 5.80
C LYS A 387 44.29 -26.17 6.69
N ARG A 388 43.73 -25.83 7.85
CA ARG A 388 44.55 -25.31 8.95
C ARG A 388 45.39 -26.48 9.40
N GLY A 389 46.64 -26.52 8.93
CA GLY A 389 47.65 -27.37 9.52
C GLY A 389 47.77 -27.02 11.00
N HIS A 390 47.66 -28.06 11.84
CA HIS A 390 48.30 -28.08 13.14
C HIS A 390 49.73 -28.55 12.97
#